data_AF-A0A2M7FMT9-F1
#
_entry.id   AF-A0A2M7FMT9-F1
#
_cell.length_a   1.000
_cell.length_b   1.000
_cell.length_c   1.000
_cell.angle_alpha   90.00
_cell.angle_beta   90.00
_cell.angle_gamma   90.00
#
_symmetry.space_group_name_H-M   'P 1'
#
loop_
_entity.id
_entity.type
_entity.pdbx_description
1 polymer ?
#
loop_
_entity_poly.entity_id
_entity_poly.type
_entity_poly.pdbx_seq_one_letter_code
_entity_poly.pdbx_strand_id
1 'polypeptide(L)' 'MLLARVRQAMKRVDDGTYGKCTKCGNMINTDRLGIDPTADLCVECAKNAK' A
#
# COMPACT_ATOMS: atom_id res chain seq x y z
N MET A 1 10.28 -4.80 11.01
CA MET A 1 10.66 -3.36 11.12
C MET A 1 9.53 -2.49 10.57
N LEU A 2 8.73 -1.86 11.45
CA LEU A 2 7.63 -0.96 11.10
C LEU A 2 8.13 0.33 10.41
N LEU A 3 9.28 0.85 10.85
CA LEU A 3 9.88 2.08 10.33
C LEU A 3 10.20 2.01 8.82
N ALA A 4 10.58 0.82 8.33
CA ALA A 4 10.85 0.61 6.92
C ALA A 4 9.58 0.72 6.06
N ARG A 5 8.44 0.19 6.56
CA ARG A 5 7.14 0.27 5.88
C ARG A 5 6.64 1.71 5.80
N VAL A 6 6.80 2.47 6.88
CA VAL A 6 6.45 3.90 6.91
C VAL A 6 7.29 4.69 5.91
N ARG A 7 8.61 4.47 5.86
CA ARG A 7 9.48 5.13 4.86
C ARG A 7 9.09 4.79 3.42
N GLN A 8 8.73 3.54 3.15
CA GLN A 8 8.23 3.14 1.82
C GLN A 8 6.89 3.78 1.47
N ALA A 9 5.98 3.92 2.45
CA ALA A 9 4.72 4.63 2.25
C ALA A 9 4.97 6.11 1.92
N MET A 10 5.84 6.78 2.68
CA MET A 10 6.26 8.16 2.42
C MET A 10 6.85 8.33 1.02
N LYS A 11 7.76 7.45 0.61
CA LYS A 11 8.33 7.49 -0.74
C LYS A 11 7.26 7.38 -1.84
N ARG A 12 6.24 6.53 -1.65
CA ARG A 12 5.13 6.41 -2.60
C ARG A 12 4.28 7.68 -2.66
N VAL A 13 4.16 8.42 -1.55
CA VAL A 13 3.50 9.73 -1.53
C VAL A 13 4.30 10.71 -2.39
N ASP A 14 5.61 10.79 -2.19
CA ASP A 14 6.50 11.66 -2.95
C ASP A 14 6.49 11.32 -4.46
N ASP A 15 6.47 10.03 -4.78
CA ASP A 15 6.41 9.52 -6.16
C ASP A 15 5.00 9.66 -6.79
N GLY A 16 3.98 10.11 -6.05
CA GLY A 16 2.59 10.21 -6.52
C GLY A 16 1.92 8.86 -6.79
N THR A 17 2.48 7.76 -6.26
CA THR A 17 1.99 6.39 -6.41
C THR A 17 1.31 5.85 -5.16
N TYR A 18 1.18 6.67 -4.12
CA TYR A 18 0.49 6.29 -2.90
C TYR A 18 -0.96 5.89 -3.18
N GLY A 19 -1.40 4.81 -2.53
CA GLY A 19 -2.70 4.21 -2.80
C GLY A 19 -2.78 3.38 -4.06
N LYS A 20 -1.68 3.09 -4.77
CA LYS A 20 -1.63 2.04 -5.80
C LYS A 20 -0.99 0.76 -5.27
N CYS A 21 -1.55 -0.37 -5.68
CA CYS A 21 -1.06 -1.70 -5.36
C CYS A 21 0.27 -1.95 -6.07
N THR A 22 1.31 -2.34 -5.33
CA THR A 22 2.65 -2.63 -5.87
C THR A 22 2.70 -3.88 -6.74
N LYS A 23 1.69 -4.77 -6.64
CA LYS A 23 1.63 -6.04 -7.39
C LYS A 23 0.83 -5.95 -8.69
N CYS A 24 -0.34 -5.31 -8.66
CA CYS A 24 -1.23 -5.25 -9.83
C CYS A 24 -1.43 -3.84 -10.41
N GLY A 25 -0.94 -2.78 -9.75
CA GLY A 25 -1.11 -1.39 -10.20
C GLY A 25 -2.48 -0.78 -9.95
N ASN A 26 -3.49 -1.56 -9.54
CA ASN A 26 -4.83 -1.06 -9.22
C ASN A 26 -4.84 -0.18 -7.96
N MET A 27 -5.85 0.66 -7.81
CA MET A 27 -6.06 1.48 -6.62
C MET A 27 -6.37 0.60 -5.40
N ILE A 28 -5.72 0.91 -4.28
CA ILE A 28 -6.00 0.35 -2.95
C ILE A 28 -7.24 1.06 -2.41
N ASN A 29 -8.18 0.29 -1.87
CA ASN A 29 -9.39 0.86 -1.26
C ASN A 29 -9.01 1.84 -0.13
N THR A 30 -9.66 3.01 -0.13
CA THR A 30 -9.45 4.08 0.86
C THR A 30 -9.71 3.61 2.29
N ASP A 31 -10.69 2.75 2.51
CA ASP A 31 -11.01 2.21 3.84
C ASP A 31 -9.84 1.37 4.39
N ARG A 32 -9.15 0.65 3.50
CA ARG A 32 -7.95 -0.11 3.86
C ARG A 32 -6.80 0.81 4.23
N LEU A 33 -6.60 1.91 3.50
CA LEU A 33 -5.58 2.93 3.82
C LEU A 33 -5.92 3.69 5.11
N GLY A 34 -7.21 3.84 5.44
CA GLY A 34 -7.66 4.42 6.71
C GLY A 34 -7.35 3.53 7.92
N ILE A 35 -7.34 2.21 7.74
CA ILE A 35 -6.96 1.24 8.78
C ILE A 35 -5.43 1.06 8.84
N ASP A 36 -4.79 0.87 7.69
CA ASP A 36 -3.34 0.72 7.55
C ASP A 36 -2.80 1.62 6.42
N PRO A 37 -2.27 2.81 6.75
CA PRO A 37 -1.70 3.72 5.76
C PRO A 37 -0.40 3.20 5.15
N THR A 38 0.19 2.13 5.69
CA THR A 38 1.40 1.52 5.13
C THR A 38 1.10 0.42 4.12
N ALA A 39 -0.19 0.11 3.87
CA ALA A 39 -0.59 -0.93 2.93
C ALA A 39 0.02 -0.71 1.52
N ASP A 40 0.67 -1.74 1.01
CA ASP A 40 1.32 -1.78 -0.30
C ASP A 40 0.54 -2.64 -1.31
N LEU A 41 -0.37 -3.48 -0.82
CA LEU A 41 -1.19 -4.38 -1.63
C LEU A 41 -2.68 -4.07 -1.50
N CYS A 42 -3.41 -4.23 -2.61
CA CYS A 42 -4.87 -4.28 -2.59
C CYS A 42 -5.37 -5.54 -1.86
N VAL A 43 -6.64 -5.56 -1.47
CA VAL A 43 -7.25 -6.69 -0.73
C VAL A 43 -7.11 -8.00 -1.50
N GLU A 44 -7.30 -7.98 -2.81
CA GLU A 44 -7.19 -9.18 -3.66
C GLU A 44 -5.75 -9.71 -3.69
N CYS A 45 -4.76 -8.83 -3.90
CA CYS A 45 -3.35 -9.22 -3.92
C CYS A 45 -2.86 -9.68 -2.54
N ALA A 46 -3.35 -9.06 -1.47
CA ALA A 46 -3.04 -9.44 -0.09
C ALA A 46 -3.64 -10.81 0.27
N LYS A 47 -4.86 -11.12 -0.19
CA LYS A 47 -5.47 -12.47 -0.03
C LYS A 47 -4.69 -13.56 -0.76
N ASN A 48 -4.04 -13.20 -1.88
CA ASN A 48 -3.24 -14.12 -2.70
C ASN A 48 -1.76 -14.16 -2.31
N ALA A 49 -1.33 -13.39 -1.31
CA ALA A 49 0.02 -13.46 -0.77
C ALA A 49 0.04 -14.59 0.28
N LYS A 50 0.28 -15.82 -0.18
CA LYS A 50 0.62 -16.94 0.69
C LYS A 50 2.09 -16.85 1.11
#